data_AF-A0A8J4QQK8-F1
#
_entry.id   AF-A0A8J4QQK8-F1
#
_cell.length_a   1.000
_cell.length_b   1.000
_cell.length_c   1.000
_cell.angle_alpha   90.00
_cell.angle_beta   90.00
_cell.angle_gamma   90.00
#
_symmetry.space_group_name_H-M   'P 1'
#
loop_
_entity.id
_entity.type
_entity.pdbx_description
1 polymer ?
#
loop_
_entity_poly.entity_id
_entity_poly.type
_entity_poly.pdbx_seq_one_letter_code
_entity_poly.pdbx_strand_id
1 'polypeptide(L)'
;MDSDLYSILVQKAWFVVILVIAILGNGELVRGDIEHAGRKLAVDNNPGFISIDCGSDEDYIDMGTNISYVSDKELIDTGIVRAISPDLSENLPQFAKNLRSFPLGTRNCYTLRPEQGKNNNYLIRATFLYGNYDGENRQPVFDLHLGVNAWKTVNLTNTDAFRYYYEDIIHVPLTDYIDVCLINTGHGVPFISSLELRLLDNSIYQTQGRALVKIWGYDVGRNDSENAFRYPYDVYDRIWSPLLFNIWIPVATNSTVYSPSNDNPYKLPDVVLRTAAKTQNATTPLSVYWSPPDSLSKYYAYFHFAEIEKLKAGQQRELTINLNNERNLTESVKLDYLNPRTIVQNDPPISGKQDSLFNICS
;
A
#
# COMPACT_ATOMS: atom_id res chain seq x y z
N MET A 1 -40.58 13.54 -49.28
CA MET A 1 -41.07 13.91 -47.94
C MET A 1 -41.19 12.60 -47.20
N ASP A 2 -40.42 12.50 -46.11
CA ASP A 2 -40.06 11.34 -45.27
C ASP A 2 -39.33 10.20 -46.01
N SER A 3 -38.25 9.59 -45.49
CA SER A 3 -37.63 9.54 -44.16
C SER A 3 -36.11 9.54 -44.29
N ASP A 4 -35.39 10.06 -43.29
CA ASP A 4 -34.25 9.37 -42.66
C ASP A 4 -33.52 10.33 -41.70
N LEU A 5 -33.94 10.24 -40.44
CA LEU A 5 -33.21 10.69 -39.26
C LEU A 5 -32.44 9.47 -38.72
N TYR A 6 -31.22 9.71 -38.20
CA TYR A 6 -30.31 8.83 -37.42
C TYR A 6 -29.03 8.37 -38.13
N SER A 7 -27.91 9.04 -37.80
CA SER A 7 -26.66 8.41 -37.33
C SER A 7 -25.54 9.48 -37.30
N ILE A 8 -25.48 10.26 -36.23
CA ILE A 8 -24.22 10.91 -35.84
C ILE A 8 -23.67 10.07 -34.71
N LEU A 9 -22.61 9.34 -35.04
CA LEU A 9 -21.88 8.45 -34.14
C LEU A 9 -21.49 9.17 -32.85
N VAL A 10 -22.10 8.75 -31.73
CA VAL A 10 -21.52 8.88 -30.40
C VAL A 10 -20.25 8.03 -30.39
N GLN A 11 -19.10 8.67 -30.51
CA GLN A 11 -17.81 8.01 -30.48
C GLN A 11 -17.55 7.55 -29.04
N LYS A 12 -17.39 6.24 -28.90
CA LYS A 12 -17.12 5.48 -27.67
C LYS A 12 -15.94 6.07 -26.91
N ALA A 13 -16.16 6.50 -25.67
CA ALA A 13 -15.10 6.87 -24.73
C ALA A 13 -14.59 5.61 -24.01
N TRP A 14 -13.26 5.48 -23.92
CA TRP A 14 -12.54 4.39 -23.26
C TRP A 14 -11.65 5.04 -22.18
N PHE A 15 -11.31 4.35 -21.10
CA PHE A 15 -10.64 4.93 -19.92
C PHE A 15 -9.64 3.96 -19.28
N VAL A 16 -8.79 4.53 -18.40
CA VAL A 16 -7.77 3.89 -17.56
C VAL A 16 -7.75 4.62 -16.21
N VAL A 17 -7.63 3.93 -15.09
CA VAL A 17 -7.45 4.51 -13.73
C VAL A 17 -6.47 3.59 -13.01
N ILE A 18 -5.60 4.08 -12.14
CA ILE A 18 -4.91 3.33 -11.07
C ILE A 18 -4.99 4.25 -9.85
N LEU A 19 -5.49 3.75 -8.71
CA LEU A 19 -5.71 4.56 -7.52
C LEU A 19 -4.78 4.12 -6.39
N VAL A 20 -4.10 5.08 -5.77
CA VAL A 20 -3.44 4.90 -4.47
C VAL A 20 -4.04 5.90 -3.48
N ILE A 21 -4.58 5.39 -2.38
CA ILE A 21 -5.10 6.22 -1.27
C ILE A 21 -4.13 6.14 -0.11
N ALA A 22 -3.72 7.28 0.45
CA ALA A 22 -2.85 7.36 1.63
C ALA A 22 -3.40 8.35 2.65
N ILE A 23 -3.58 7.94 3.92
CA ILE A 23 -4.21 8.74 4.98
C ILE A 23 -3.16 9.39 5.86
N LEU A 24 -3.29 10.67 6.19
CA LEU A 24 -2.50 11.32 7.25
C LEU A 24 -2.95 10.84 8.63
N GLY A 25 -2.02 10.26 9.39
CA GLY A 25 -2.19 10.08 10.83
C GLY A 25 -2.21 11.42 11.56
N ASN A 26 -3.08 11.57 12.57
CA ASN A 26 -3.26 12.80 13.34
C ASN A 26 -2.24 13.02 14.47
N GLY A 27 -1.11 12.31 14.48
CA GLY A 27 -0.05 12.51 15.47
C GLY A 27 0.94 13.61 15.05
N GLU A 28 1.07 14.66 15.86
CA GLU A 28 2.34 15.39 15.93
C GLU A 28 3.37 14.45 16.57
N LEU A 29 4.45 14.16 15.84
CA LEU A 29 5.47 13.21 16.27
C LEU A 29 6.36 13.86 17.33
N VAL A 30 6.26 13.39 18.57
CA VAL A 30 7.12 13.85 19.67
C VAL A 30 8.42 13.03 19.66
N ARG A 31 9.57 13.72 19.79
CA ARG A 31 10.88 13.09 19.95
C ARG A 31 10.96 12.43 21.33
N GLY A 32 11.16 11.11 21.36
CA GLY A 32 11.50 10.37 22.58
C GLY A 32 12.84 9.67 22.36
N ASP A 33 13.83 9.97 23.21
CA ASP A 33 15.11 9.28 23.20
C ASP A 33 14.98 7.99 24.03
N ILE A 34 15.06 6.84 23.37
CA ILE A 34 15.15 5.53 24.02
C ILE A 34 16.38 4.85 23.43
N GLU A 35 17.45 4.73 24.23
CA GLU A 35 18.65 4.00 23.83
C GLU A 35 18.38 2.49 23.87
N HIS A 36 18.23 1.87 22.69
CA HIS A 36 18.25 0.42 22.54
C HIS A 36 19.35 -0.02 21.56
N ALA A 37 20.06 -1.10 21.94
CA ALA A 37 21.15 -1.71 21.20
C ALA A 37 20.64 -2.51 19.99
N GLY A 38 20.05 -1.85 18.99
CA GLY A 38 19.66 -2.49 17.73
C GLY A 38 20.86 -2.74 16.79
N ARG A 39 20.86 -3.85 16.05
CA ARG A 39 21.87 -4.20 15.03
C ARG A 39 21.57 -3.47 13.70
N LYS A 40 22.60 -2.98 13.00
CA LYS A 40 22.46 -2.50 11.61
C LYS A 40 22.28 -3.71 10.68
N LEU A 41 21.18 -3.76 9.95
CA LEU A 41 20.88 -4.81 8.98
C LEU A 41 21.31 -4.29 7.60
N ALA A 42 22.46 -4.76 7.12
CA ALA A 42 22.92 -4.52 5.76
C ALA A 42 22.75 -5.83 4.99
N VAL A 43 21.99 -5.79 3.90
CA VAL A 43 21.78 -6.94 3.03
C VAL A 43 22.22 -6.58 1.61
N ASP A 44 23.25 -7.27 1.12
CA ASP A 44 23.89 -6.99 -0.17
C ASP A 44 22.93 -7.16 -1.38
N ASN A 45 21.91 -8.02 -1.27
CA ASN A 45 21.00 -8.32 -2.38
C ASN A 45 19.86 -7.30 -2.56
N ASN A 46 19.52 -6.51 -1.53
CA ASN A 46 18.40 -5.56 -1.57
C ASN A 46 18.78 -4.23 -0.85
N PRO A 47 19.62 -3.37 -1.46
CA PRO A 47 20.07 -2.14 -0.83
C PRO A 47 18.91 -1.24 -0.40
N GLY A 48 18.93 -0.78 0.86
CA GLY A 48 17.87 0.06 1.43
C GLY A 48 16.63 -0.69 1.91
N PHE A 49 16.63 -2.04 1.87
CA PHE A 49 15.57 -2.85 2.48
C PHE A 49 16.02 -3.40 3.83
N ILE A 50 15.06 -3.50 4.75
CA ILE A 50 15.14 -4.36 5.93
C ILE A 50 13.92 -5.28 5.89
N SER A 51 14.12 -6.58 5.99
CA SER A 51 13.02 -7.55 6.04
C SER A 51 13.32 -8.55 7.14
N ILE A 52 12.46 -8.59 8.15
CA ILE A 52 12.61 -9.42 9.33
C ILE A 52 11.50 -10.47 9.32
N ASP A 53 11.88 -11.74 9.33
CA ASP A 53 10.96 -12.85 9.59
C ASP A 53 10.88 -13.06 11.10
N CYS A 54 9.72 -12.74 11.67
CA CYS A 54 9.53 -12.73 13.11
C CYS A 54 9.21 -14.15 13.57
N GLY A 55 10.19 -14.84 14.16
CA GLY A 55 10.06 -16.24 14.53
C GLY A 55 10.76 -17.22 13.58
N SER A 56 11.53 -16.75 12.61
CA SER A 56 12.51 -17.60 11.92
C SER A 56 13.73 -17.85 12.80
N ASP A 57 14.35 -19.02 12.65
CA ASP A 57 15.64 -19.35 13.27
C ASP A 57 16.85 -18.97 12.41
N GLU A 58 16.63 -18.78 11.10
CA GLU A 58 17.70 -18.56 10.11
C GLU A 58 17.35 -17.45 9.11
N ASP A 59 18.39 -16.83 8.57
CA ASP A 59 18.29 -15.89 7.46
C ASP A 59 18.09 -16.66 6.15
N TYR A 60 17.32 -16.12 5.22
CA TYR A 60 17.06 -16.76 3.93
C TYR A 60 16.72 -15.74 2.84
N ILE A 61 16.73 -16.20 1.59
CA ILE A 61 16.21 -15.43 0.45
C ILE A 61 14.84 -16.00 0.11
N ASP A 62 13.80 -15.17 0.19
CA ASP A 62 12.46 -15.55 -0.22
C ASP A 62 12.44 -15.83 -1.72
N MET A 63 12.03 -17.03 -2.12
CA MET A 63 12.08 -17.44 -3.53
C MET A 63 11.06 -16.72 -4.41
N GLY A 64 9.94 -16.25 -3.83
CA GLY A 64 8.88 -15.58 -4.59
C GLY A 64 9.24 -14.15 -4.94
N THR A 65 9.86 -13.43 -4.01
CA THR A 65 10.22 -12.02 -4.16
C THR A 65 11.71 -11.83 -4.47
N ASN A 66 12.59 -12.76 -4.14
CA ASN A 66 14.05 -12.59 -4.11
C ASN A 66 14.50 -11.49 -3.12
N ILE A 67 13.75 -11.33 -2.03
CA ILE A 67 14.09 -10.46 -0.89
C ILE A 67 14.79 -11.31 0.16
N SER A 68 15.88 -10.79 0.70
CA SER A 68 16.55 -11.43 1.85
C SER A 68 15.82 -11.07 3.13
N TYR A 69 15.42 -12.08 3.88
CA TYR A 69 14.86 -11.96 5.22
C TYR A 69 15.91 -12.36 6.25
N VAL A 70 15.98 -11.60 7.33
CA VAL A 70 16.77 -11.94 8.51
C VAL A 70 15.89 -12.49 9.62
N SER A 71 16.43 -13.40 10.42
CA SER A 71 15.81 -13.85 11.66
C SER A 71 15.73 -12.71 12.67
N ASP A 72 14.65 -12.68 13.44
CA ASP A 72 14.49 -11.73 14.53
C ASP A 72 15.15 -12.14 15.85
N LYS A 73 15.82 -13.30 15.89
CA LYS A 73 16.43 -13.90 17.08
C LYS A 73 17.42 -12.99 17.81
N GLU A 74 18.18 -12.17 17.08
CA GLU A 74 19.14 -11.22 17.65
C GLU A 74 18.60 -9.78 17.71
N LEU A 75 17.34 -9.57 17.32
CA LEU A 75 16.70 -8.26 17.27
C LEU A 75 15.72 -8.04 18.41
N ILE A 76 15.27 -9.11 19.05
CA ILE A 76 14.35 -9.05 20.19
C ILE A 76 14.56 -10.24 21.14
N ASP A 77 14.71 -9.94 22.43
CA ASP A 77 14.91 -10.95 23.48
C ASP A 77 13.59 -11.39 24.16
N THR A 78 12.48 -10.73 23.83
CA THR A 78 11.16 -11.01 24.40
C THR A 78 10.27 -11.78 23.43
N GLY A 79 9.19 -12.34 23.97
CA GLY A 79 8.23 -13.12 23.21
C GLY A 79 8.66 -14.57 22.98
N ILE A 80 7.78 -15.33 22.34
CA ILE A 80 7.94 -16.74 22.05
C ILE A 80 7.58 -17.01 20.59
N VAL A 81 8.35 -17.88 19.95
CA VAL A 81 8.07 -18.31 18.57
C VAL A 81 6.91 -19.29 18.56
N ARG A 82 6.01 -19.13 17.59
CA ARG A 82 4.88 -20.03 17.35
C ARG A 82 4.75 -20.30 15.86
N ALA A 83 4.49 -21.56 15.52
CA ALA A 83 4.05 -21.94 14.19
C ALA A 83 2.54 -21.73 14.08
N ILE A 84 2.07 -21.36 12.89
CA ILE A 84 0.63 -21.37 12.58
C ILE A 84 0.09 -22.80 12.52
N SER A 85 -1.24 -22.96 12.54
CA SER A 85 -1.88 -24.26 12.40
C SER A 85 -1.48 -24.96 11.09
N PRO A 86 -1.16 -26.27 11.11
CA PRO A 86 -0.73 -27.03 9.93
C PRO A 86 -1.75 -27.04 8.79
N ASP A 87 -3.03 -26.86 9.10
CA ASP A 87 -4.17 -26.97 8.17
C ASP A 87 -4.02 -26.12 6.90
N LEU A 88 -3.15 -25.10 6.92
CA LEU A 88 -2.93 -24.14 5.83
C LEU A 88 -1.44 -23.87 5.51
N SER A 89 -0.52 -24.63 6.10
CA SER A 89 0.92 -24.31 6.07
C SER A 89 1.63 -24.53 4.72
N GLU A 90 1.10 -25.39 3.84
CA GLU A 90 1.85 -25.86 2.66
C GLU A 90 2.07 -24.79 1.57
N ASN A 91 1.18 -23.79 1.45
CA ASN A 91 1.23 -22.79 0.38
C ASN A 91 1.64 -21.38 0.84
N LEU A 92 2.09 -21.24 2.09
CA LEU A 92 2.46 -19.94 2.65
C LEU A 92 3.95 -19.64 2.43
N PRO A 93 4.31 -18.38 2.15
CA PRO A 93 5.69 -17.93 2.14
C PRO A 93 6.31 -18.11 3.52
N GLN A 94 7.64 -18.22 3.56
CA GLN A 94 8.37 -18.58 4.79
C GLN A 94 8.06 -17.63 5.96
N PHE A 95 8.03 -16.31 5.70
CA PHE A 95 7.72 -15.26 6.69
C PHE A 95 6.32 -15.33 7.32
N ALA A 96 5.47 -16.20 6.80
CA ALA A 96 4.10 -16.39 7.26
C ALA A 96 3.88 -17.74 7.95
N LYS A 97 4.88 -18.62 7.98
CA LYS A 97 4.75 -19.95 8.62
C LYS A 97 4.93 -19.89 10.13
N ASN A 98 5.76 -18.96 10.60
CA ASN A 98 5.98 -18.69 12.01
C ASN A 98 5.60 -17.24 12.32
N LEU A 99 5.47 -16.98 13.61
CA LEU A 99 5.30 -15.65 14.17
C LEU A 99 6.00 -15.55 15.52
N ARG A 100 6.28 -14.32 15.95
CA ARG A 100 6.65 -14.04 17.34
C ARG A 100 5.43 -13.51 18.10
N SER A 101 5.11 -14.19 19.19
CA SER A 101 3.99 -13.88 20.10
C SER A 101 4.52 -13.28 21.41
N PHE A 102 3.83 -12.28 21.95
CA PHE A 102 4.26 -11.54 23.15
C PHE A 102 3.27 -11.69 24.31
N PRO A 103 3.23 -12.86 24.99
CA PRO A 103 2.30 -13.09 26.10
C PRO A 103 2.66 -12.33 27.37
N LEU A 104 3.91 -11.85 27.47
CA LEU A 104 4.43 -11.10 28.61
C LEU A 104 4.83 -9.68 28.19
N GLY A 105 4.72 -8.76 29.14
CA GLY A 105 5.03 -7.35 28.93
C GLY A 105 3.87 -6.57 28.31
N THR A 106 3.85 -5.27 28.58
CA THR A 106 2.86 -4.34 28.02
C THR A 106 3.32 -3.73 26.71
N ARG A 107 4.63 -3.72 26.44
CA ARG A 107 5.25 -3.07 25.29
C ARG A 107 6.46 -3.90 24.83
N ASN A 108 6.44 -4.32 23.57
CA ASN A 108 7.52 -5.07 22.94
C ASN A 108 7.92 -4.36 21.64
N CYS A 109 9.20 -4.04 21.46
CA CYS A 109 9.66 -3.16 20.39
C CYS A 109 10.76 -3.81 19.57
N TYR A 110 10.68 -3.64 18.26
CA TYR A 110 11.78 -3.84 17.32
C TYR A 110 12.43 -2.50 17.02
N THR A 111 13.76 -2.45 17.07
CA THR A 111 14.53 -1.26 16.68
C THR A 111 15.14 -1.47 15.28
N LEU A 112 14.60 -0.77 14.28
CA LEU A 112 15.11 -0.77 12.92
C LEU A 112 16.19 0.30 12.76
N ARG A 113 17.31 -0.03 12.12
CA ARG A 113 18.42 0.91 11.83
C ARG A 113 18.71 0.94 10.32
N PRO A 114 17.92 1.67 9.52
CA PRO A 114 18.12 1.75 8.08
C PRO A 114 19.46 2.43 7.76
N GLU A 115 20.13 1.99 6.69
CA GLU A 115 21.45 2.48 6.33
C GLU A 115 21.49 3.99 6.04
N GLN A 116 20.46 4.50 5.37
CA GLN A 116 20.38 5.92 5.00
C GLN A 116 20.04 6.81 6.22
N GLY A 117 19.61 6.22 7.34
CA GLY A 117 19.36 6.93 8.60
C GLY A 117 18.18 7.91 8.52
N LYS A 118 18.21 8.93 9.39
CA LYS A 118 17.14 9.93 9.50
C LYS A 118 16.93 10.76 8.24
N ASN A 119 15.81 11.48 8.18
CA ASN A 119 15.42 12.41 7.10
C ASN A 119 15.25 11.75 5.72
N ASN A 120 15.03 10.44 5.68
CA ASN A 120 14.68 9.71 4.48
C ASN A 120 13.27 9.14 4.59
N ASN A 121 12.63 8.96 3.45
CA ASN A 121 11.26 8.49 3.37
C ASN A 121 11.22 6.97 3.38
N TYR A 122 10.53 6.38 4.35
CA TYR A 122 10.46 4.93 4.50
C TYR A 122 9.02 4.45 4.49
N LEU A 123 8.73 3.44 3.67
CA LEU A 123 7.55 2.59 3.83
C LEU A 123 7.89 1.49 4.84
N ILE A 124 7.14 1.39 5.92
CA ILE A 124 7.25 0.35 6.93
C ILE A 124 5.97 -0.47 6.89
N ARG A 125 6.10 -1.78 6.81
CA ARG A 125 4.99 -2.73 6.77
C ARG A 125 5.12 -3.73 7.91
N ALA A 126 4.11 -3.81 8.75
CA ALA A 126 3.94 -4.88 9.72
C ALA A 126 2.89 -5.87 9.19
N THR A 127 3.25 -7.15 9.13
CA THR A 127 2.37 -8.22 8.66
C THR A 127 1.96 -9.11 9.80
N PHE A 128 0.66 -9.42 9.85
CA PHE A 128 0.06 -10.31 10.84
C PHE A 128 -0.71 -11.40 10.13
N LEU A 129 -0.35 -12.65 10.38
CA LEU A 129 -1.14 -13.83 10.06
C LEU A 129 -1.38 -14.61 11.34
N TYR A 130 -2.61 -14.59 11.86
CA TYR A 130 -2.93 -15.26 13.12
C TYR A 130 -2.80 -16.78 12.99
N GLY A 131 -3.35 -17.36 11.92
CA GLY A 131 -3.18 -18.78 11.60
C GLY A 131 -3.61 -19.74 12.70
N ASN A 132 -4.42 -19.29 13.65
CA ASN A 132 -4.78 -20.04 14.87
C ASN A 132 -3.56 -20.62 15.62
N TYR A 133 -2.46 -19.86 15.69
CA TYR A 133 -1.17 -20.32 16.24
C TYR A 133 -1.23 -20.80 17.71
N ASP A 134 -2.23 -20.34 18.46
CA ASP A 134 -2.43 -20.67 19.88
C ASP A 134 -3.54 -21.70 20.12
N GLY A 135 -4.26 -22.12 19.07
CA GLY A 135 -5.36 -23.08 19.17
C GLY A 135 -6.65 -22.54 19.81
N GLU A 136 -6.69 -21.24 20.16
CA GLU A 136 -7.83 -20.62 20.85
C GLU A 136 -8.90 -20.11 19.89
N ASN A 137 -8.55 -19.97 18.61
CA ASN A 137 -9.39 -19.40 17.55
C ASN A 137 -10.02 -18.05 17.98
N ARG A 138 -9.23 -17.23 18.67
CA ARG A 138 -9.63 -15.94 19.22
C ARG A 138 -8.60 -14.88 18.87
N GLN A 139 -8.81 -14.25 17.72
CA GLN A 139 -7.95 -13.21 17.21
C GLN A 139 -7.82 -12.03 18.18
N PRO A 140 -6.60 -11.51 18.44
CA PRO A 140 -6.37 -10.45 19.42
C PRO A 140 -6.67 -9.06 18.87
N VAL A 141 -6.76 -8.10 19.80
CA VAL A 141 -6.70 -6.66 19.53
C VAL A 141 -5.54 -6.07 20.32
N PHE A 142 -4.71 -5.27 19.68
CA PHE A 142 -3.56 -4.61 20.28
C PHE A 142 -3.17 -3.35 19.49
N ASP A 143 -2.31 -2.52 20.05
CA ASP A 143 -1.88 -1.28 19.37
C ASP A 143 -0.47 -1.40 18.80
N LEU A 144 -0.25 -0.77 17.65
CA LEU A 144 1.05 -0.50 17.06
C LEU A 144 1.44 0.94 17.32
N HIS A 145 2.69 1.12 17.72
CA HIS A 145 3.31 2.41 17.93
C HIS A 145 4.59 2.53 17.12
N LEU A 146 4.85 3.75 16.63
CA LEU A 146 6.12 4.15 16.03
C LEU A 146 6.86 5.07 17.01
N GLY A 147 7.86 4.52 17.71
CA GLY A 147 8.40 5.12 18.91
C GLY A 147 7.28 5.33 19.94
N VAL A 148 7.18 6.52 20.53
CA VAL A 148 6.12 6.84 21.47
C VAL A 148 4.76 7.09 20.81
N ASN A 149 4.72 7.30 19.49
CA ASN A 149 3.54 7.75 18.78
C ASN A 149 2.63 6.59 18.41
N ALA A 150 1.32 6.75 18.64
CA ALA A 150 0.34 5.76 18.19
C ALA A 150 0.32 5.71 16.66
N TRP A 151 0.40 4.51 16.11
CA TRP A 151 0.28 4.25 14.69
C TRP A 151 -1.11 3.71 14.37
N LYS A 152 -1.48 2.55 14.95
CA LYS A 152 -2.72 1.85 14.56
C LYS A 152 -3.14 0.83 15.61
N THR A 153 -4.44 0.77 15.92
CA THR A 153 -5.02 -0.41 16.59
C THR A 153 -5.20 -1.53 15.58
N VAL A 154 -4.45 -2.62 15.77
CA VAL A 154 -4.60 -3.88 15.03
C VAL A 154 -5.78 -4.62 15.62
N ASN A 155 -6.84 -4.75 14.84
CA ASN A 155 -8.06 -5.43 15.24
C ASN A 155 -8.38 -6.56 14.26
N LEU A 156 -8.16 -7.79 14.73
CA LEU A 156 -8.28 -9.00 13.94
C LEU A 156 -9.57 -9.79 14.22
N THR A 157 -10.49 -9.26 15.05
CA THR A 157 -11.68 -10.02 15.52
C THR A 157 -12.67 -10.36 14.40
N ASN A 158 -12.73 -9.55 13.36
CA ASN A 158 -13.62 -9.75 12.19
C ASN A 158 -12.85 -10.14 10.93
N THR A 159 -11.57 -10.53 11.07
CA THR A 159 -10.75 -10.99 9.94
C THR A 159 -10.72 -12.50 9.93
N ASP A 160 -10.71 -13.09 8.73
CA ASP A 160 -10.38 -14.50 8.59
C ASP A 160 -9.03 -14.78 9.27
N ALA A 161 -9.01 -15.76 10.18
CA ALA A 161 -7.83 -16.16 10.94
C ALA A 161 -6.62 -16.48 10.04
N PHE A 162 -6.88 -16.85 8.78
CA PHE A 162 -5.88 -17.30 7.82
C PHE A 162 -5.60 -16.28 6.70
N ARG A 163 -6.10 -15.06 6.84
CA ARG A 163 -5.82 -13.97 5.91
C ARG A 163 -4.76 -13.04 6.48
N TYR A 164 -3.86 -12.58 5.61
CA TYR A 164 -2.91 -11.54 5.95
C TYR A 164 -3.62 -10.25 6.34
N TYR A 165 -3.15 -9.66 7.43
CA TYR A 165 -3.44 -8.30 7.82
C TYR A 165 -2.15 -7.48 7.70
N TYR A 166 -2.16 -6.50 6.80
CA TYR A 166 -1.03 -5.61 6.56
C TYR A 166 -1.33 -4.25 7.16
N GLU A 167 -0.35 -3.70 7.87
CA GLU A 167 -0.37 -2.29 8.25
C GLU A 167 0.87 -1.60 7.69
N ASP A 168 0.62 -0.67 6.78
CA ASP A 168 1.63 0.14 6.12
C ASP A 168 1.64 1.56 6.69
N ILE A 169 2.83 2.10 6.92
CA ILE A 169 3.08 3.50 7.28
C ILE A 169 4.24 4.06 6.46
N ILE A 170 4.06 5.25 5.91
CA ILE A 170 5.16 6.04 5.36
C ILE A 170 5.58 7.09 6.38
N HIS A 171 6.86 7.08 6.73
CA HIS A 171 7.41 7.91 7.78
C HIS A 171 8.81 8.42 7.43
N VAL A 172 9.07 9.68 7.78
CA VAL A 172 10.40 10.31 7.71
C VAL A 172 10.93 10.45 9.15
N PRO A 173 11.83 9.58 9.61
CA PRO A 173 12.33 9.61 10.99
C PRO A 173 13.27 10.77 11.24
N LEU A 174 13.26 11.27 12.48
CA LEU A 174 14.17 12.32 12.95
C LEU A 174 15.43 11.75 13.61
N THR A 175 15.48 10.43 13.80
CA THR A 175 16.54 9.63 14.42
C THR A 175 17.06 8.59 13.42
N ASP A 176 18.29 8.11 13.62
CA ASP A 176 18.89 7.09 12.75
C ASP A 176 18.38 5.67 13.03
N TYR A 177 17.37 5.57 13.89
CA TYR A 177 16.66 4.35 14.22
C TYR A 177 15.16 4.63 14.27
N ILE A 178 14.37 3.58 14.08
CA ILE A 178 12.90 3.59 14.14
C ILE A 178 12.47 2.45 15.05
N ASP A 179 11.77 2.75 16.14
CA ASP A 179 11.17 1.73 16.98
C ASP A 179 9.75 1.40 16.52
N VAL A 180 9.47 0.12 16.26
CA VAL A 180 8.13 -0.39 15.98
C VAL A 180 7.70 -1.24 17.16
N CYS A 181 6.67 -0.80 17.88
CA CYS A 181 6.28 -1.39 19.14
C CYS A 181 4.86 -1.95 19.11
N LEU A 182 4.70 -3.17 19.59
CA LEU A 182 3.42 -3.82 19.86
C LEU A 182 3.03 -3.60 21.31
N ILE A 183 1.85 -3.04 21.54
CA ILE A 183 1.32 -2.66 22.86
C ILE A 183 0.16 -3.56 23.21
N ASN A 184 0.30 -4.29 24.31
CA ASN A 184 -0.76 -5.16 24.81
C ASN A 184 -1.87 -4.32 25.47
N THR A 185 -3.08 -4.40 24.93
CA THR A 185 -4.26 -3.68 25.43
C THR A 185 -5.15 -4.55 26.32
N GLY A 186 -4.75 -5.80 26.61
CA GLY A 186 -5.50 -6.76 27.42
C GLY A 186 -6.55 -7.56 26.63
N HIS A 187 -6.64 -7.39 25.31
CA HIS A 187 -7.62 -8.02 24.44
C HIS A 187 -7.03 -9.16 23.58
N GLY A 188 -6.16 -9.97 24.18
CA GLY A 188 -5.44 -11.07 23.52
C GLY A 188 -3.93 -10.83 23.51
N VAL A 189 -3.19 -11.74 22.89
CA VAL A 189 -1.72 -11.70 22.88
C VAL A 189 -1.23 -11.01 21.60
N PRO A 190 -0.51 -9.87 21.68
CA PRO A 190 0.10 -9.26 20.51
C PRO A 190 1.08 -10.22 19.84
N PHE A 191 1.14 -10.18 18.52
CA PHE A 191 2.06 -10.98 17.75
C PHE A 191 2.44 -10.26 16.46
N ILE A 192 3.48 -10.72 15.77
CA ILE A 192 3.88 -10.23 14.44
C ILE A 192 4.49 -11.37 13.63
N SER A 193 4.18 -11.43 12.34
CA SER A 193 4.72 -12.44 11.42
C SER A 193 5.94 -11.92 10.67
N SER A 194 5.87 -10.68 10.16
CA SER A 194 7.04 -10.04 9.54
C SER A 194 7.03 -8.52 9.72
N LEU A 195 8.23 -7.95 9.71
CA LEU A 195 8.45 -6.50 9.77
C LEU A 195 9.38 -6.08 8.63
N GLU A 196 8.88 -5.21 7.78
CA GLU A 196 9.54 -4.81 6.54
C GLU A 196 9.70 -3.29 6.49
N LEU A 197 10.84 -2.81 6.00
CA LEU A 197 11.11 -1.41 5.73
C LEU A 197 11.72 -1.27 4.33
N ARG A 198 11.25 -0.27 3.59
CA ARG A 198 11.65 0.06 2.21
C ARG A 198 11.99 1.53 2.11
N LEU A 199 13.19 1.84 1.64
CA LEU A 199 13.55 3.20 1.25
C LEU A 199 12.73 3.63 0.03
N LEU A 200 12.10 4.80 0.14
CA LEU A 200 11.38 5.48 -0.93
C LEU A 200 12.16 6.70 -1.40
N ASP A 201 11.77 7.25 -2.56
CA ASP A 201 12.20 8.59 -2.94
C ASP A 201 11.63 9.63 -1.95
N ASN A 202 12.43 10.64 -1.61
CA ASN A 202 12.04 11.70 -0.69
C ASN A 202 11.03 12.68 -1.30
N SER A 203 10.84 12.68 -2.62
CA SER A 203 9.88 13.55 -3.31
C SER A 203 8.48 12.93 -3.47
N ILE A 204 8.29 11.66 -3.12
CA ILE A 204 6.96 11.02 -3.17
C ILE A 204 6.32 10.94 -1.80
N TYR A 205 4.98 10.91 -1.76
CA TYR A 205 4.21 10.74 -0.54
C TYR A 205 4.55 11.76 0.57
N GLN A 206 4.89 12.99 0.19
CA GLN A 206 5.30 14.05 1.12
C GLN A 206 4.14 14.52 2.00
N THR A 207 4.42 14.74 3.29
CA THR A 207 3.39 14.87 4.33
C THR A 207 3.55 16.05 5.27
N GLN A 208 4.41 17.02 4.93
CA GLN A 208 4.68 18.18 5.79
C GLN A 208 4.97 17.80 7.26
N GLY A 209 5.74 16.73 7.47
CA GLY A 209 6.16 16.29 8.82
C GLY A 209 5.22 15.33 9.54
N ARG A 210 4.21 14.77 8.87
CA ARG A 210 3.31 13.73 9.41
C ARG A 210 3.61 12.35 8.84
N ALA A 211 3.08 11.30 9.44
CA ALA A 211 3.12 9.96 8.83
C ALA A 211 1.88 9.71 7.95
N LEU A 212 2.03 8.92 6.89
CA LEU A 212 0.89 8.37 6.15
C LEU A 212 0.63 6.96 6.63
N VAL A 213 -0.62 6.66 6.94
CA VAL A 213 -1.09 5.34 7.33
C VAL A 213 -2.07 4.82 6.28
N LYS A 214 -2.24 3.49 6.25
CA LYS A 214 -3.25 2.80 5.42
C LYS A 214 -3.08 3.14 3.94
N ILE A 215 -1.96 2.69 3.37
CA ILE A 215 -1.61 2.88 1.96
C ILE A 215 -2.11 1.68 1.17
N TRP A 216 -2.98 1.94 0.20
CA TRP A 216 -3.55 0.89 -0.66
C TRP A 216 -3.17 1.20 -2.10
N GLY A 217 -2.51 0.27 -2.79
CA GLY A 217 -2.29 0.34 -4.23
C GLY A 217 -3.29 -0.56 -4.95
N TYR A 218 -3.99 -0.01 -5.95
CA TYR A 218 -4.93 -0.77 -6.76
C TYR A 218 -4.48 -0.88 -8.21
N ASP A 219 -4.35 -2.10 -8.69
CA ASP A 219 -4.21 -2.44 -10.10
C ASP A 219 -5.60 -2.58 -10.74
N VAL A 220 -6.07 -1.47 -11.26
CA VAL A 220 -7.42 -1.35 -11.81
C VAL A 220 -7.48 -2.00 -13.19
N GLY A 221 -8.55 -2.74 -13.45
CA GLY A 221 -8.72 -3.48 -14.70
C GLY A 221 -8.24 -4.91 -14.64
N ARG A 222 -7.54 -5.28 -13.56
CA ARG A 222 -7.15 -6.66 -13.26
C ARG A 222 -8.23 -7.36 -12.45
N ASN A 223 -8.45 -8.65 -12.70
CA ASN A 223 -9.52 -9.40 -12.05
C ASN A 223 -9.22 -9.61 -10.56
N ASP A 224 -10.20 -9.42 -9.69
CA ASP A 224 -10.08 -9.57 -8.24
C ASP A 224 -9.66 -10.99 -7.79
N SER A 225 -9.77 -12.00 -8.66
CA SER A 225 -9.27 -13.36 -8.41
C SER A 225 -7.77 -13.54 -8.66
N GLU A 226 -7.11 -12.56 -9.29
CA GLU A 226 -5.67 -12.59 -9.54
C GLU A 226 -4.86 -12.19 -8.31
N ASN A 227 -3.57 -12.50 -8.31
CA ASN A 227 -2.68 -12.15 -7.21
C ASN A 227 -2.26 -10.67 -7.26
N ALA A 228 -2.00 -10.11 -6.09
CA ALA A 228 -1.39 -8.79 -5.97
C ALA A 228 0.07 -8.79 -6.45
N PHE A 229 0.53 -7.65 -6.97
CA PHE A 229 1.92 -7.44 -7.38
C PHE A 229 2.70 -6.68 -6.33
N ARG A 230 3.96 -7.06 -6.14
CA ARG A 230 4.95 -6.35 -5.31
C ARG A 230 6.35 -6.56 -5.91
N TYR A 231 7.41 -6.43 -5.13
CA TYR A 231 8.75 -6.79 -5.60
C TYR A 231 8.79 -8.24 -6.15
N PRO A 232 9.53 -8.53 -7.24
CA PRO A 232 10.48 -7.66 -7.95
C PRO A 232 9.86 -6.73 -9.00
N TYR A 233 8.54 -6.73 -9.18
CA TYR A 233 7.88 -5.87 -10.18
C TYR A 233 7.90 -4.40 -9.78
N ASP A 234 7.71 -4.11 -8.48
CA ASP A 234 7.81 -2.78 -7.90
C ASP A 234 9.10 -2.64 -7.09
N VAL A 235 9.96 -1.69 -7.48
CA VAL A 235 11.25 -1.43 -6.83
C VAL A 235 11.12 -0.90 -5.40
N TYR A 236 9.97 -0.32 -5.04
CA TYR A 236 9.66 0.12 -3.68
C TYR A 236 8.86 -0.93 -2.89
N ASP A 237 8.58 -2.09 -3.49
CA ASP A 237 7.87 -3.20 -2.86
C ASP A 237 6.49 -2.81 -2.28
N ARG A 238 5.82 -1.84 -2.94
CA ARG A 238 4.41 -1.53 -2.70
C ARG A 238 3.57 -2.71 -3.17
N ILE A 239 2.47 -2.97 -2.45
CA ILE A 239 1.51 -4.00 -2.83
C ILE A 239 0.42 -3.36 -3.69
N TRP A 240 0.22 -3.91 -4.89
CA TRP A 240 -0.81 -3.54 -5.84
C TRP A 240 -1.84 -4.65 -5.94
N SER A 241 -2.97 -4.47 -5.26
CA SER A 241 -4.09 -5.42 -5.30
C SER A 241 -4.94 -5.21 -6.55
N PRO A 242 -5.43 -6.28 -7.20
CA PRO A 242 -6.36 -6.13 -8.31
C PRO A 242 -7.62 -5.39 -7.90
N LEU A 243 -8.20 -4.65 -8.84
CA LEU A 243 -9.47 -3.96 -8.67
C LEU A 243 -10.25 -3.93 -9.99
N LEU A 244 -11.38 -4.64 -10.04
CA LEU A 244 -12.29 -4.55 -11.18
C LEU A 244 -13.76 -4.61 -10.74
N PHE A 245 -14.44 -3.46 -10.80
CA PHE A 245 -15.89 -3.45 -10.59
C PHE A 245 -16.65 -4.02 -11.78
N ASN A 246 -17.77 -4.72 -11.52
CA ASN A 246 -18.61 -5.35 -12.55
C ASN A 246 -19.13 -4.40 -13.64
N ILE A 247 -19.28 -3.12 -13.32
CA ILE A 247 -19.74 -2.07 -14.25
C ILE A 247 -18.62 -1.50 -15.11
N TRP A 248 -17.38 -1.93 -14.89
CA TRP A 248 -16.22 -1.51 -15.66
C TRP A 248 -15.85 -2.56 -16.69
N ILE A 249 -15.35 -2.11 -17.83
CA ILE A 249 -14.80 -2.96 -18.87
C ILE A 249 -13.27 -2.92 -18.73
N PRO A 250 -12.61 -4.05 -18.44
CA PRO A 250 -11.16 -4.08 -18.35
C PRO A 250 -10.53 -3.85 -19.73
N VAL A 251 -9.38 -3.19 -19.73
CA VAL A 251 -8.52 -2.96 -20.89
C VAL A 251 -7.11 -3.33 -20.47
N ALA A 252 -6.39 -4.00 -21.37
CA ALA A 252 -5.01 -4.39 -21.13
C ALA A 252 -4.19 -4.21 -22.41
N THR A 253 -2.88 -4.01 -22.23
CA THR A 253 -1.92 -3.97 -23.33
C THR A 253 -0.73 -4.88 -23.03
N ASN A 254 -0.18 -5.48 -24.08
CA ASN A 254 1.10 -6.18 -24.00
C ASN A 254 2.28 -5.24 -24.32
N SER A 255 1.99 -4.00 -24.72
CA SER A 255 3.02 -3.00 -24.96
C SER A 255 3.62 -2.58 -23.62
N THR A 256 4.93 -2.43 -23.56
CA THR A 256 5.59 -1.80 -22.42
C THR A 256 5.10 -0.37 -22.29
N VAL A 257 4.55 -0.04 -21.12
CA VAL A 257 4.24 1.33 -20.75
C VAL A 257 5.54 1.92 -20.22
N TYR A 258 6.10 2.87 -20.95
CA TYR A 258 7.43 3.40 -20.66
C TYR A 258 7.48 3.95 -19.23
N SER A 259 8.24 3.30 -18.33
CA SER A 259 8.85 3.99 -17.18
C SER A 259 10.02 3.24 -16.53
N PRO A 260 11.21 3.14 -17.16
CA PRO A 260 12.44 2.88 -16.40
C PRO A 260 13.35 4.10 -16.22
N SER A 261 13.12 5.22 -16.92
CA SER A 261 14.14 6.29 -17.05
C SER A 261 13.63 7.73 -17.23
N ASN A 262 12.34 8.00 -17.09
CA ASN A 262 11.90 9.38 -16.88
C ASN A 262 12.10 9.68 -15.39
N ASP A 263 12.47 10.92 -15.03
CA ASP A 263 12.66 11.42 -13.65
C ASP A 263 11.39 11.33 -12.76
N ASN A 264 10.47 10.39 -13.02
CA ASN A 264 9.31 10.12 -12.21
C ASN A 264 9.73 9.37 -10.94
N PRO A 265 9.69 10.04 -9.77
CA PRO A 265 10.18 9.48 -8.53
C PRO A 265 9.29 8.34 -8.01
N TYR A 266 8.06 8.20 -8.52
CA TYR A 266 7.13 7.13 -8.14
C TYR A 266 7.52 5.76 -8.64
N LYS A 267 8.32 5.65 -9.72
CA LYS A 267 8.79 4.36 -10.29
C LYS A 267 7.72 3.26 -10.32
N LEU A 268 6.59 3.56 -10.95
CA LEU A 268 5.45 2.66 -10.98
C LEU A 268 5.79 1.38 -11.77
N PRO A 269 5.36 0.20 -11.31
CA PRO A 269 5.63 -1.04 -12.00
C PRO A 269 4.87 -1.12 -13.33
N ASP A 270 5.58 -1.43 -14.42
CA ASP A 270 5.02 -1.54 -15.77
C ASP A 270 3.88 -2.57 -15.86
N VAL A 271 3.94 -3.67 -15.09
CA VAL A 271 2.87 -4.68 -15.03
C VAL A 271 1.52 -4.13 -14.55
N VAL A 272 1.54 -3.10 -13.69
CA VAL A 272 0.33 -2.42 -13.19
C VAL A 272 -0.13 -1.36 -14.18
N LEU A 273 0.81 -0.67 -14.84
CA LEU A 273 0.47 0.34 -15.85
C LEU A 273 -0.14 -0.26 -17.14
N ARG A 274 0.03 -1.56 -17.37
CA ARG A 274 -0.50 -2.28 -18.54
C ARG A 274 -1.97 -2.65 -18.44
N THR A 275 -2.59 -2.43 -17.29
CA THR A 275 -3.99 -2.73 -17.01
C THR A 275 -4.75 -1.46 -16.68
N ALA A 276 -6.03 -1.47 -17.03
CA ALA A 276 -6.89 -0.32 -17.00
C ALA A 276 -8.37 -0.73 -16.99
N ALA A 277 -9.25 0.21 -16.65
CA ALA A 277 -10.67 0.01 -16.73
C ALA A 277 -11.35 1.18 -17.42
N LYS A 278 -12.40 0.88 -18.20
CA LYS A 278 -13.28 1.85 -18.83
C LYS A 278 -14.74 1.71 -18.49
N THR A 279 -15.47 2.81 -18.61
CA THR A 279 -16.92 2.80 -18.42
C THR A 279 -17.62 2.04 -19.55
N GLN A 280 -18.76 1.43 -19.22
CA GLN A 280 -19.66 0.83 -20.22
C GLN A 280 -20.38 1.91 -21.05
N ASN A 281 -20.65 3.07 -20.45
CA ASN A 281 -21.41 4.17 -21.04
C ASN A 281 -20.63 5.47 -20.93
N ALA A 282 -20.50 6.21 -22.03
CA ALA A 282 -19.77 7.49 -22.04
C ALA A 282 -20.33 8.54 -21.06
N THR A 283 -21.58 8.37 -20.62
CA THR A 283 -22.25 9.25 -19.64
C THR A 283 -22.04 8.83 -18.19
N THR A 284 -21.42 7.67 -17.93
CA THR A 284 -21.19 7.14 -16.58
C THR A 284 -19.72 7.26 -16.21
N PRO A 285 -19.37 8.00 -15.15
CA PRO A 285 -17.97 8.11 -14.71
C PRO A 285 -17.44 6.78 -14.17
N LEU A 286 -16.11 6.63 -14.18
CA LEU A 286 -15.47 5.63 -13.33
C LEU A 286 -15.47 6.16 -11.90
N SER A 287 -16.30 5.57 -11.06
CA SER A 287 -16.47 6.00 -9.68
C SER A 287 -15.70 5.10 -8.73
N VAL A 288 -14.85 5.69 -7.89
CA VAL A 288 -14.20 4.98 -6.78
C VAL A 288 -14.62 5.60 -5.47
N TYR A 289 -15.10 4.75 -4.56
CA TYR A 289 -15.56 5.16 -3.25
C TYR A 289 -14.50 4.92 -2.19
N TRP A 290 -14.43 5.82 -1.22
CA TRP A 290 -13.52 5.76 -0.10
C TRP A 290 -14.19 6.26 1.17
N SER A 291 -14.13 5.44 2.22
CA SER A 291 -14.54 5.85 3.57
C SER A 291 -13.32 6.13 4.43
N PRO A 292 -13.13 7.40 4.86
CA PRO A 292 -12.16 7.76 5.87
C PRO A 292 -12.43 7.03 7.20
N PRO A 293 -11.39 6.74 8.00
CA PRO A 293 -11.56 6.03 9.27
C PRO A 293 -12.27 6.88 10.33
N ASP A 294 -12.08 8.21 10.28
CA ASP A 294 -12.75 9.17 11.16
C ASP A 294 -12.82 10.57 10.52
N SER A 295 -13.62 11.44 11.11
CA SER A 295 -13.89 12.80 10.61
C SER A 295 -12.72 13.78 10.78
N LEU A 296 -11.74 13.44 11.63
CA LEU A 296 -10.54 14.26 11.86
C LEU A 296 -9.42 13.90 10.89
N SER A 297 -9.52 12.76 10.22
CA SER A 297 -8.55 12.28 9.26
C SER A 297 -8.42 13.24 8.09
N LYS A 298 -7.20 13.32 7.55
CA LYS A 298 -6.91 13.96 6.28
C LYS A 298 -6.26 12.92 5.39
N TYR A 299 -6.40 12.99 4.08
CA TYR A 299 -5.76 12.01 3.22
C TYR A 299 -5.49 12.57 1.83
N TYR A 300 -4.69 11.83 1.08
CA TYR A 300 -4.25 12.13 -0.25
C TYR A 300 -4.67 10.99 -1.18
N ALA A 301 -5.08 11.36 -2.39
CA ALA A 301 -5.34 10.43 -3.47
C ALA A 301 -4.32 10.67 -4.58
N TYR A 302 -3.64 9.61 -4.98
CA TYR A 302 -2.70 9.59 -6.09
C TYR A 302 -3.34 8.77 -7.20
N PHE A 303 -3.57 9.42 -8.33
CA PHE A 303 -4.12 8.78 -9.52
C PHE A 303 -3.00 8.59 -10.52
N HIS A 304 -2.75 7.35 -10.90
CA HIS A 304 -1.77 7.02 -11.92
C HIS A 304 -2.52 6.65 -13.20
N PHE A 305 -2.15 7.30 -14.31
CA PHE A 305 -2.79 7.10 -15.60
C PHE A 305 -1.76 6.75 -16.65
N ALA A 306 -2.13 5.91 -17.61
CA ALA A 306 -1.42 5.73 -18.87
C ALA A 306 -2.46 5.52 -19.96
N GLU A 307 -2.30 6.16 -21.13
CA GLU A 307 -3.12 5.81 -22.29
C GLU A 307 -2.53 4.54 -22.92
N ILE A 308 -3.21 3.41 -22.73
CA ILE A 308 -2.74 2.09 -23.20
C ILE A 308 -3.43 1.63 -24.48
N GLU A 309 -4.38 2.40 -25.00
CA GLU A 309 -5.04 2.15 -26.26
C GLU A 309 -4.55 3.10 -27.34
N LYS A 310 -4.25 2.53 -28.51
CA LYS A 310 -3.81 3.33 -29.64
C LYS A 310 -5.01 4.03 -30.29
N LEU A 311 -5.18 5.31 -29.98
CA LEU A 311 -6.19 6.16 -30.58
C LEU A 311 -5.87 6.47 -32.06
N LYS A 312 -6.86 6.96 -32.82
CA LYS A 312 -6.65 7.39 -34.20
C LYS A 312 -5.72 8.60 -34.24
N ALA A 313 -5.01 8.79 -35.35
CA ALA A 313 -4.14 9.94 -35.54
C ALA A 313 -4.89 11.26 -35.28
N GLY A 314 -4.29 12.13 -34.45
CA GLY A 314 -4.87 13.41 -34.05
C GLY A 314 -5.86 13.33 -32.88
N GLN A 315 -6.18 12.14 -32.36
CA GLN A 315 -6.99 11.99 -31.15
C GLN A 315 -6.09 11.85 -29.91
N GLN A 316 -6.52 12.43 -28.80
CA GLN A 316 -5.87 12.34 -27.50
C GLN A 316 -6.96 12.20 -26.44
N ARG A 317 -6.72 11.36 -25.42
CA ARG A 317 -7.65 11.22 -24.30
C ARG A 317 -7.43 12.35 -23.32
N GLU A 318 -8.53 12.92 -22.86
CA GLU A 318 -8.55 14.02 -21.90
C GLU A 318 -9.44 13.60 -20.74
N LEU A 319 -8.99 13.76 -19.49
CA LEU A 319 -9.70 13.30 -18.31
C LEU A 319 -9.93 14.43 -17.31
N THR A 320 -11.03 14.35 -16.58
CA THR A 320 -11.30 15.19 -15.40
C THR A 320 -11.58 14.31 -14.20
N ILE A 321 -11.10 14.73 -13.03
CA ILE A 321 -11.36 14.05 -11.76
C ILE A 321 -12.20 14.98 -10.90
N ASN A 322 -13.36 14.51 -10.48
CA ASN A 322 -14.24 15.23 -9.57
C ASN A 322 -14.40 14.46 -8.26
N LEU A 323 -14.37 15.19 -7.15
CA LEU A 323 -14.62 14.71 -5.81
C LEU A 323 -16.04 15.12 -5.38
N ASN A 324 -16.87 14.14 -5.05
CA ASN A 324 -18.23 14.30 -4.50
C ASN A 324 -19.21 15.11 -5.36
N ASN A 325 -18.98 15.25 -6.66
CA ASN A 325 -19.72 16.14 -7.57
C ASN A 325 -19.65 17.62 -7.18
N GLU A 326 -18.69 17.99 -6.32
CA GLU A 326 -18.59 19.31 -5.72
C GLU A 326 -17.27 20.00 -6.08
N ARG A 327 -16.17 19.23 -6.10
CA ARG A 327 -14.82 19.78 -6.28
C ARG A 327 -14.10 19.08 -7.43
N ASN A 328 -13.76 19.84 -8.47
CA ASN A 328 -12.84 19.36 -9.50
C ASN A 328 -11.42 19.32 -8.94
N LEU A 329 -10.79 18.15 -8.97
CA LEU A 329 -9.39 17.95 -8.58
C LEU A 329 -8.43 18.28 -9.72
N THR A 330 -8.91 18.27 -10.95
CA THR A 330 -8.17 18.66 -12.15
C THR A 330 -9.05 19.49 -13.08
N GLU A 331 -8.47 20.46 -13.77
CA GLU A 331 -9.16 21.14 -14.88
C GLU A 331 -9.29 20.21 -16.09
N SER A 332 -8.17 19.58 -16.47
CA SER A 332 -8.09 18.59 -17.54
C SER A 332 -6.74 17.86 -17.50
N VAL A 333 -6.74 16.57 -17.77
CA VAL A 333 -5.56 15.70 -17.85
C VAL A 333 -5.50 15.06 -19.22
N LYS A 334 -4.64 15.59 -20.09
CA LYS A 334 -4.31 14.97 -21.37
C LYS A 334 -3.33 13.82 -21.16
N LEU A 335 -3.62 12.68 -21.79
CA LEU A 335 -2.80 11.47 -21.73
C LEU A 335 -2.14 11.19 -23.07
N ASP A 336 -0.84 10.88 -23.01
CA ASP A 336 -0.08 10.43 -24.18
C ASP A 336 0.04 8.91 -24.18
N TYR A 337 -0.02 8.31 -25.37
CA TYR A 337 0.03 6.86 -25.53
C TYR A 337 1.33 6.28 -24.93
N LEU A 338 1.15 5.31 -24.02
CA LEU A 338 2.19 4.61 -23.25
C LEU A 338 3.09 5.51 -22.40
N ASN A 339 2.64 6.73 -22.07
CA ASN A 339 3.35 7.65 -21.19
C ASN A 339 2.58 7.83 -19.87
N PRO A 340 3.12 7.34 -18.73
CA PRO A 340 2.42 7.40 -17.47
C PRO A 340 2.44 8.81 -16.88
N ARG A 341 1.33 9.17 -16.23
CA ARG A 341 1.14 10.46 -15.55
C ARG A 341 0.54 10.24 -14.19
N THR A 342 1.18 10.80 -13.16
CA THR A 342 0.65 10.82 -11.80
C THR A 342 -0.01 12.17 -11.53
N ILE A 343 -1.24 12.14 -11.06
CA ILE A 343 -1.99 13.29 -10.56
C ILE A 343 -2.17 13.12 -9.07
N VAL A 344 -1.87 14.17 -8.30
CA VAL A 344 -1.98 14.12 -6.86
C VAL A 344 -2.73 15.33 -6.34
N GLN A 345 -3.70 15.10 -5.47
CA GLN A 345 -4.37 16.16 -4.74
C GLN A 345 -3.68 16.38 -3.39
N ASN A 346 -2.67 17.26 -3.37
CA ASN A 346 -1.83 17.50 -2.18
C ASN A 346 -2.13 18.79 -1.40
N ASP A 347 -2.85 19.76 -1.96
CA ASP A 347 -3.10 21.03 -1.25
C ASP A 347 -4.46 21.66 -1.57
N PRO A 348 -5.34 21.87 -0.57
CA PRO A 348 -5.29 21.23 0.75
C PRO A 348 -5.56 19.72 0.62
N PRO A 349 -5.11 18.89 1.60
CA PRO A 349 -5.47 17.48 1.68
C PRO A 349 -6.99 17.30 1.79
N ILE A 350 -7.48 16.13 1.38
CA ILE A 350 -8.91 15.81 1.42
C ILE A 350 -9.32 15.54 2.87
N SER A 351 -10.46 16.10 3.28
CA SER A 351 -10.99 15.95 4.64
C SER A 351 -11.74 14.64 4.81
N GLY A 352 -11.52 13.97 5.95
CA GLY A 352 -12.22 12.75 6.34
C GLY A 352 -13.64 12.94 6.87
N LYS A 353 -14.17 14.17 6.88
CA LYS A 353 -15.49 14.50 7.46
C LYS A 353 -16.67 13.79 6.80
N GLN A 354 -16.51 13.39 5.56
CA GLN A 354 -17.50 12.67 4.78
C GLN A 354 -16.81 11.64 3.90
N ASP A 355 -17.56 10.63 3.47
CA ASP A 355 -17.11 9.72 2.46
C ASP A 355 -16.75 10.44 1.17
N SER A 356 -15.89 9.82 0.38
CA SER A 356 -15.44 10.37 -0.88
C SER A 356 -15.75 9.46 -2.04
N LEU A 357 -16.32 10.08 -3.06
CA LEU A 357 -16.62 9.52 -4.36
C LEU A 357 -15.77 10.27 -5.38
N PHE A 358 -14.77 9.57 -5.92
CA PHE A 358 -13.94 10.06 -7.00
C PHE A 358 -14.56 9.65 -8.32
N ASN A 359 -15.00 10.61 -9.10
CA ASN A 359 -15.56 10.41 -10.43
C ASN A 359 -14.52 10.81 -11.48
N ILE A 360 -14.06 9.84 -12.26
CA ILE A 360 -13.17 10.06 -13.40
C ILE A 360 -14.01 10.07 -14.69
N CYS A 361 -14.00 11.21 -15.39
CA CYS A 361 -14.70 11.45 -16.66
C CYS A 361 -13.69 11.70 -17.80
N SER A 362 -14.05 11.38 -19.04
CA SER A 362 -13.22 11.50 -20.26
C SER A 362 -14.00 12.13 -21.38
#